data_AF-A0A098VSU2-F1
#
_entry.id   AF-A0A098VSU2-F1
#
_cell.length_a   1.000
_cell.length_b   1.000
_cell.length_c   1.000
_cell.angle_alpha   90.00
_cell.angle_beta   90.00
_cell.angle_gamma   90.00
#
_symmetry.space_group_name_H-M   'P 1'
#
loop_
_entity.id
_entity.type
_entity.pdbx_description
1 polymer ?
#
loop_
_entity_poly.entity_id
_entity_poly.type
_entity_poly.pdbx_seq_one_letter_code
_entity_poly.pdbx_strand_id
1 'polypeptide(L)'
;MKGTRINLVQKSALVLLTLGTTIVQLSSISSPNNGEHEGNGILGLLAVILATISSGFAGIFFECSLHSKNSQEEKDDELPIIWLLNIYLAVSGMFFSAVLMLIFDGPILREKGLFHGYNVFTFLLAVLMALCGFIIAYIVKYADSIIKGFASALCIVTSGIIMDSLSPNPGNSLTLDKLLGGSMVVSSILMYSYPLRVEKFFALSVNPILSLYHQAFNTSNKI
;
A
#
# COMPACT_ATOMS: atom_id res chain seq x y z
N MET A 1 9.81 7.20 15.17
CA MET A 1 10.02 7.31 13.71
C MET A 1 11.12 6.34 13.30
N LYS A 2 10.84 5.31 12.48
CA LYS A 2 11.90 4.53 11.84
C LYS A 2 12.67 5.48 10.90
N GLY A 3 13.73 6.08 11.42
CA GLY A 3 14.70 6.86 10.64
C GLY A 3 15.57 5.94 9.78
N THR A 4 14.96 5.05 9.01
CA THR A 4 15.68 4.15 8.12
C THR A 4 16.31 4.99 7.02
N ARG A 5 17.64 5.12 7.08
CA ARG A 5 18.41 5.74 6.02
C ARG A 5 18.24 4.88 4.77
N ILE A 6 17.56 5.42 3.76
CA ILE A 6 17.33 4.72 2.50
C ILE A 6 18.61 4.83 1.67
N ASN A 7 19.21 3.69 1.36
CA ASN A 7 20.39 3.61 0.52
C ASN A 7 20.09 4.09 -0.91
N LEU A 8 21.09 4.58 -1.64
CA LEU A 8 20.91 5.08 -3.00
C LEU A 8 20.26 4.02 -3.92
N VAL A 9 20.65 2.76 -3.75
CA VAL A 9 20.06 1.58 -4.45
C VAL A 9 18.57 1.42 -4.18
N GLN A 10 18.12 1.67 -2.94
CA GLN A 10 16.70 1.59 -2.58
C GLN A 10 15.92 2.79 -3.14
N LYS A 11 16.53 3.98 -3.19
CA LYS A 11 15.92 5.15 -3.84
C LYS A 11 15.74 4.93 -5.34
N SER A 12 16.74 4.38 -6.02
CA SER A 12 16.62 4.05 -7.44
C SER A 12 15.59 2.95 -7.68
N ALA A 13 15.46 1.97 -6.78
CA ALA A 13 14.40 0.97 -6.86
C ALA A 13 13.01 1.63 -6.80
N LEU A 14 12.79 2.57 -5.88
CA LEU A 14 11.51 3.30 -5.80
C LEU A 14 11.18 4.06 -7.09
N VAL A 15 12.16 4.72 -7.72
CA VAL A 15 11.98 5.39 -9.02
C VAL A 15 11.67 4.38 -10.12
N LEU A 16 12.35 3.24 -10.13
CA LEU A 16 12.09 2.18 -11.12
C LEU A 16 10.69 1.59 -10.94
N LEU A 17 10.21 1.47 -9.71
CA LEU A 17 8.86 0.99 -9.39
C LEU A 17 7.80 1.93 -9.98
N THR A 18 7.92 3.24 -9.74
CA THR A 18 6.95 4.23 -10.22
C THR A 18 6.91 4.31 -11.74
N LEU A 19 8.07 4.24 -12.40
CA LEU A 19 8.15 4.17 -13.86
C LEU A 19 7.47 2.89 -14.39
N GLY A 20 7.79 1.73 -13.79
CA GLY A 20 7.19 0.45 -14.17
C GLY A 20 5.67 0.45 -14.04
N THR A 21 5.13 0.92 -12.90
CA THR A 21 3.67 1.00 -12.71
C THR A 21 3.00 2.00 -13.64
N THR A 22 3.67 3.13 -13.94
CA THR A 22 3.11 4.15 -14.86
C THR A 22 3.01 3.59 -16.28
N ILE A 23 4.01 2.85 -16.76
CA ILE A 23 3.97 2.21 -18.07
C ILE A 23 2.81 1.21 -18.16
N VAL A 24 2.66 0.34 -17.15
CA VAL A 24 1.57 -0.65 -17.11
C VAL A 24 0.19 0.02 -17.09
N GLN A 25 0.05 1.11 -16.34
CA GLN A 25 -1.21 1.86 -16.26
C GLN A 25 -1.51 2.63 -17.55
N LEU A 26 -0.50 3.20 -18.20
CA LEU A 26 -0.66 3.98 -19.43
C LEU A 26 -1.27 3.13 -20.56
N SER A 27 -0.81 1.89 -20.72
CA SER A 27 -1.37 0.95 -21.71
C SER A 27 -2.84 0.63 -21.48
N SER A 28 -3.34 0.81 -20.26
CA SER A 28 -4.77 0.59 -19.93
C SER A 28 -5.64 1.80 -20.28
N ILE A 29 -5.05 2.99 -20.39
CA ILE A 29 -5.75 4.26 -20.66
C ILE A 29 -5.91 4.51 -22.17
N SER A 30 -5.02 3.97 -23.01
CA SER A 30 -4.98 4.23 -24.46
C SER A 30 -6.11 3.60 -25.30
N SER A 31 -7.19 3.10 -24.70
CA SER A 31 -8.38 2.70 -25.48
C SER A 31 -9.06 3.96 -26.06
N PRO A 32 -9.33 4.03 -27.38
CA PRO A 32 -9.92 5.21 -28.00
C PRO A 32 -11.37 5.34 -27.54
N ASN A 33 -11.58 6.12 -26.48
CA ASN A 33 -12.90 6.51 -26.04
C ASN A 33 -13.30 7.74 -26.87
N ASN A 34 -14.11 7.55 -27.91
CA ASN A 34 -14.69 8.62 -28.74
C ASN A 34 -15.76 9.44 -27.99
N GLY A 35 -15.60 9.61 -26.68
CA GLY A 35 -16.48 10.43 -25.85
C GLY A 35 -15.87 11.80 -25.68
N GLU A 36 -16.63 12.85 -26.03
CA GLU A 36 -16.32 14.24 -25.71
C GLU A 36 -16.27 14.40 -24.18
N HIS A 37 -15.08 14.22 -23.59
CA HIS A 37 -14.86 14.53 -22.19
C HIS A 37 -14.54 16.02 -22.07
N GLU A 38 -15.57 16.84 -21.82
CA GLU A 38 -15.44 18.22 -21.32
C GLU A 38 -14.96 18.21 -19.85
N GLY A 39 -13.78 17.65 -19.60
CA GLY A 39 -13.13 17.66 -18.30
C GLY A 39 -12.02 18.71 -18.27
N ASN A 40 -12.01 19.58 -17.26
CA ASN A 40 -10.90 20.51 -17.07
C ASN A 40 -9.63 19.75 -16.64
N GLY A 41 -8.73 19.48 -17.59
CA GLY A 41 -7.51 18.71 -17.35
C GLY A 41 -6.61 19.30 -16.25
N ILE A 42 -6.61 20.63 -16.09
CA ILE A 42 -5.85 21.30 -15.02
C ILE A 42 -6.44 20.97 -13.65
N LEU A 43 -7.77 20.96 -13.53
CA LEU A 43 -8.45 20.60 -12.28
C LEU A 43 -8.19 19.13 -11.92
N GLY A 44 -8.22 18.24 -12.92
CA GLY A 44 -7.86 16.83 -12.75
C GLY A 44 -6.42 16.64 -12.28
N LEU A 45 -5.46 17.36 -12.88
CA LEU A 45 -4.05 17.31 -12.48
C LEU A 45 -3.85 17.79 -11.03
N LEU A 46 -4.48 18.90 -10.65
CA LEU A 46 -4.42 19.41 -9.28
C LEU A 46 -5.02 18.41 -8.28
N ALA A 47 -6.14 17.77 -8.62
CA ALA A 47 -6.76 16.76 -7.78
C ALA A 47 -5.82 15.55 -7.57
N VAL A 48 -5.13 15.08 -8.60
CA VAL A 48 -4.17 13.97 -8.49
C VAL A 48 -2.96 14.36 -7.62
N ILE A 49 -2.42 15.57 -7.76
CA ILE A 49 -1.30 16.03 -6.93
C ILE A 49 -1.72 16.09 -5.45
N LEU A 50 -2.89 16.66 -5.14
CA LEU A 50 -3.39 16.71 -3.77
C LEU A 50 -3.67 15.30 -3.20
N ALA A 51 -4.26 14.42 -4.01
CA ALA A 51 -4.53 13.05 -3.62
C ALA A 51 -3.25 12.25 -3.35
N THR A 52 -2.21 12.41 -4.17
CA THR A 52 -0.94 11.70 -3.99
C THR A 52 -0.18 12.16 -2.75
N ILE A 53 -0.15 13.47 -2.48
CA ILE A 53 0.44 14.02 -1.24
C ILE A 53 -0.33 13.51 -0.02
N SER A 54 -1.66 13.58 -0.05
CA SER A 54 -2.53 13.12 1.04
C SER A 54 -2.36 11.61 1.30
N SER A 55 -2.32 10.79 0.24
CA SER A 55 -2.11 9.34 0.35
C SER A 55 -0.75 8.99 0.95
N GLY A 56 0.31 9.71 0.56
CA GLY A 56 1.65 9.52 1.13
C GLY A 56 1.69 9.85 2.61
N PHE A 57 1.10 11.00 2.99
CA PHE A 57 1.01 11.43 4.38
C PHE A 57 0.19 10.46 5.24
N ALA A 58 -1.00 10.06 4.78
CA ALA A 58 -1.88 9.14 5.50
C ALA A 58 -1.21 7.79 5.76
N GLY A 59 -0.44 7.26 4.81
CA GLY A 59 0.31 6.01 4.98
C GLY A 59 1.34 6.10 6.11
N ILE A 60 2.14 7.16 6.11
CA ILE A 60 3.18 7.39 7.13
C ILE A 60 2.54 7.70 8.50
N PHE A 61 1.46 8.47 8.53
CA PHE A 61 0.71 8.77 9.74
C PHE A 61 0.13 7.51 10.38
N PHE A 62 -0.43 6.61 9.56
CA PHE A 62 -0.96 5.33 10.02
C PHE A 62 0.13 4.44 10.61
N GLU A 63 1.28 4.34 9.95
CA GLU A 63 2.45 3.62 10.44
C GLU A 63 2.96 4.20 11.78
N CYS A 64 3.12 5.52 11.84
CA CYS A 64 3.57 6.20 13.07
C CYS A 64 2.57 6.00 14.21
N SER A 65 1.27 6.07 13.94
CA SER A 65 0.22 5.91 14.95
C SER A 65 0.17 4.49 15.52
N LEU A 66 0.49 3.47 14.71
CA LEU A 66 0.60 2.08 15.16
C LEU A 66 1.87 1.86 15.99
N HIS A 67 3.03 2.27 15.49
CA HIS A 67 4.31 1.96 16.14
C HIS A 67 4.61 2.85 17.35
N SER A 68 4.12 4.10 17.38
CA SER A 68 4.29 4.99 18.54
C SER A 68 3.60 4.46 19.79
N LYS A 69 2.47 3.76 19.63
CA LYS A 69 1.71 3.18 20.76
C LYS A 69 2.25 1.83 21.23
N ASN A 70 2.85 1.04 20.33
CA ASN A 70 3.52 -0.21 20.70
C ASN A 70 4.82 -0.01 21.50
N SER A 71 5.37 1.21 21.55
CA SER A 71 6.64 1.50 22.23
C SER A 71 6.47 1.87 23.72
N GLN A 72 5.23 1.95 24.20
CA GLN A 72 4.91 2.61 25.48
C GLN A 72 4.21 1.69 26.50
N GLU A 73 4.07 0.39 26.23
CA GLU A 73 3.36 -0.53 27.12
C GLU A 73 4.27 -1.67 27.60
N GLU A 74 4.75 -1.53 28.82
CA GLU A 74 5.19 -2.62 29.67
C GLU A 74 3.95 -3.19 30.39
N LYS A 75 3.70 -4.49 30.17
CA LYS A 75 2.97 -5.46 31.01
C LYS A 75 1.46 -5.27 31.25
N ASP A 76 0.79 -6.41 31.02
CA ASP A 76 -0.54 -6.85 31.45
C ASP A 76 -1.74 -6.32 30.63
N ASP A 77 -2.32 -7.21 29.82
CA ASP A 77 -3.50 -7.06 28.93
C ASP A 77 -3.25 -6.60 27.46
N GLU A 78 -2.19 -7.09 26.79
CA GLU A 78 -1.77 -6.75 25.40
C GLU A 78 -2.68 -7.26 24.24
N LEU A 79 -3.99 -7.00 24.29
CA LEU A 79 -4.90 -7.11 23.14
C LEU A 79 -5.89 -5.93 23.22
N PRO A 80 -5.69 -4.73 22.58
CA PRO A 80 -6.15 -4.56 21.19
C PRO A 80 -5.64 -3.28 20.42
N ILE A 81 -4.46 -2.69 20.68
CA ILE A 81 -4.14 -1.32 20.17
C ILE A 81 -4.31 -1.16 18.65
N ILE A 82 -3.90 -2.16 17.85
CA ILE A 82 -4.03 -2.11 16.38
C ILE A 82 -5.50 -2.07 15.96
N TRP A 83 -6.34 -2.89 16.58
CA TRP A 83 -7.76 -2.99 16.26
C TRP A 83 -8.51 -1.73 16.71
N LEU A 84 -8.18 -1.20 17.88
CA LEU A 84 -8.78 0.03 18.40
C LEU A 84 -8.42 1.24 17.54
N LEU A 85 -7.16 1.33 17.09
CA LEU A 85 -6.75 2.38 16.14
C LEU A 85 -7.49 2.24 14.80
N ASN A 86 -7.65 1.01 14.30
CA ASN A 86 -8.38 0.77 13.06
C ASN A 86 -9.87 1.12 13.18
N ILE A 87 -10.50 0.84 14.33
CA ILE A 87 -11.87 1.26 14.64
C ILE A 87 -11.97 2.80 14.67
N TYR A 88 -11.05 3.48 15.34
CA TYR A 88 -11.02 4.94 15.38
C TYR A 88 -10.88 5.55 13.98
N LEU A 89 -10.00 4.99 13.14
CA LEU A 89 -9.86 5.39 11.74
C LEU A 89 -11.13 5.13 10.91
N ALA A 90 -11.77 3.97 11.12
CA ALA A 90 -13.00 3.62 10.41
C ALA A 90 -14.18 4.52 10.79
N VAL A 91 -14.36 4.82 12.08
CA VAL A 91 -15.44 5.69 12.57
C VAL A 91 -15.24 7.12 12.08
N SER A 92 -14.02 7.65 12.18
CA SER A 92 -13.70 9.00 11.68
C SER A 92 -13.83 9.09 10.15
N GLY A 93 -13.41 8.06 9.41
CA GLY A 93 -13.61 7.96 7.97
C GLY A 93 -15.08 7.91 7.58
N MET A 94 -15.88 7.08 8.26
CA MET A 94 -17.33 7.00 8.05
C MET A 94 -18.01 8.35 8.27
N PHE A 95 -17.64 9.08 9.33
CA PHE A 95 -18.17 10.40 9.61
C PHE A 95 -17.87 11.38 8.46
N PHE A 96 -16.61 11.47 8.04
CA PHE A 96 -16.21 12.37 6.95
C PHE A 96 -16.86 11.98 5.61
N SER A 97 -16.91 10.68 5.29
CA SER A 97 -17.58 10.18 4.09
C SER A 97 -19.08 10.49 4.09
N ALA A 98 -19.75 10.38 5.24
CA ALA A 98 -21.17 10.73 5.35
C ALA A 98 -21.41 12.23 5.12
N VAL A 99 -20.56 13.09 5.71
CA VAL A 99 -20.64 14.54 5.49
C VAL A 99 -20.41 14.89 4.01
N LEU A 100 -19.37 14.31 3.39
CA LEU A 100 -19.09 14.54 1.97
C LEU A 100 -20.21 14.07 1.06
N MET A 101 -20.78 12.89 1.32
CA MET A 101 -21.93 12.36 0.57
C MET A 101 -23.12 13.31 0.65
N LEU A 102 -23.40 13.91 1.82
CA LEU A 102 -24.49 14.87 1.97
C LEU A 102 -24.23 16.20 1.24
N ILE A 103 -22.97 16.64 1.18
CA ILE A 103 -22.59 17.89 0.51
C ILE A 103 -22.64 17.73 -1.02
N PHE A 104 -22.07 16.64 -1.55
CA PHE A 104 -21.94 16.45 -3.00
C PHE A 104 -23.15 15.79 -3.64
N ASP A 105 -23.74 14.78 -2.98
CA ASP A 105 -24.82 13.95 -3.54
C ASP A 105 -26.18 14.15 -2.84
N GLY A 106 -26.29 15.14 -1.94
CA GLY A 106 -27.48 15.40 -1.13
C GLY A 106 -28.81 15.47 -1.90
N PRO A 107 -28.91 16.18 -3.04
CA PRO A 107 -30.14 16.23 -3.83
C PRO A 107 -30.56 14.86 -4.37
N ILE A 108 -29.61 14.09 -4.90
CA ILE A 108 -29.83 12.76 -5.46
C ILE A 108 -30.26 11.79 -4.36
N LEU A 109 -29.64 11.91 -3.18
CA LEU A 109 -29.93 11.09 -2.01
C LEU A 109 -31.37 11.28 -1.51
N ARG A 110 -31.90 12.51 -1.57
CA ARG A 110 -33.28 12.82 -1.18
C ARG A 110 -34.32 12.27 -2.15
N GLU A 111 -34.00 12.29 -3.44
CA GLU A 111 -34.92 11.85 -4.48
C GLU A 111 -34.96 10.32 -4.63
N LYS A 112 -33.79 9.67 -4.61
CA LYS A 112 -33.65 8.25 -4.97
C LYS A 112 -33.34 7.34 -3.76
N GLY A 113 -32.93 7.91 -2.64
CA GLY A 113 -32.49 7.17 -1.46
C GLY A 113 -31.04 6.68 -1.56
N LEU A 114 -30.48 6.25 -0.43
CA LEU A 114 -29.06 5.89 -0.29
C LEU A 114 -28.65 4.62 -1.05
N PHE A 115 -29.54 3.63 -1.09
CA PHE A 115 -29.25 2.32 -1.68
C PHE A 115 -29.73 2.19 -3.12
N HIS A 116 -30.01 3.31 -3.80
CA HIS A 116 -30.46 3.28 -5.18
C HIS A 116 -29.37 2.70 -6.10
N GLY A 117 -29.71 1.66 -6.87
CA GLY A 117 -28.77 1.00 -7.79
C GLY A 117 -27.78 0.04 -7.13
N TYR A 118 -27.93 -0.27 -5.83
CA TYR A 118 -27.10 -1.29 -5.18
C TYR A 118 -27.49 -2.69 -5.64
N ASN A 119 -26.50 -3.43 -6.14
CA ASN A 119 -26.64 -4.86 -6.49
C ASN A 119 -25.91 -5.72 -5.45
N VAL A 120 -26.13 -7.04 -5.46
CA VAL A 120 -25.40 -8.02 -4.63
C VAL A 120 -23.89 -7.84 -4.78
N PHE A 121 -23.41 -7.54 -5.99
CA PHE A 121 -22.00 -7.25 -6.25
C PHE A 121 -21.49 -6.00 -5.53
N THR A 122 -22.30 -4.95 -5.38
CA THR A 122 -21.95 -3.74 -4.63
C THR A 122 -21.74 -4.07 -3.15
N PHE A 123 -22.63 -4.87 -2.57
CA PHE A 123 -22.49 -5.32 -1.18
C PHE A 123 -21.28 -6.24 -1.00
N LEU A 124 -21.05 -7.17 -1.93
CA LEU A 124 -19.89 -8.06 -1.89
C LEU A 124 -18.58 -7.25 -1.97
N LEU A 125 -18.52 -6.26 -2.87
CA LEU A 125 -17.36 -5.38 -3.01
C LEU A 125 -17.13 -4.55 -1.75
N ALA A 126 -18.19 -4.03 -1.12
CA ALA A 126 -18.08 -3.28 0.13
C ALA A 126 -17.52 -4.14 1.27
N VAL A 127 -18.00 -5.37 1.42
CA VAL A 127 -17.49 -6.33 2.41
C VAL A 127 -16.03 -6.68 2.11
N LEU A 128 -15.68 -6.93 0.84
CA LEU A 128 -14.31 -7.24 0.44
C LEU A 128 -13.36 -6.08 0.72
N MET A 129 -13.76 -4.84 0.42
CA MET A 129 -12.98 -3.64 0.70
C MET A 129 -12.78 -3.44 2.21
N ALA A 130 -13.80 -3.72 3.03
CA ALA A 130 -13.67 -3.69 4.48
C ALA A 130 -12.64 -4.73 4.98
N LEU A 131 -12.70 -5.97 4.49
CA LEU A 131 -11.73 -7.02 4.82
C LEU A 131 -10.30 -6.64 4.40
N CYS A 132 -10.12 -6.07 3.21
CA CYS A 132 -8.84 -5.53 2.78
C CYS A 132 -8.30 -4.47 3.75
N GLY A 133 -9.15 -3.57 4.26
CA GLY A 133 -8.78 -2.59 5.28
C GLY A 133 -8.24 -3.23 6.56
N PHE A 134 -8.93 -4.26 7.07
CA PHE A 134 -8.46 -5.01 8.25
C PHE A 134 -7.13 -5.72 8.01
N ILE A 135 -6.97 -6.36 6.84
CA ILE A 135 -5.73 -7.05 6.47
C ILE A 135 -4.58 -6.06 6.34
N ILE A 136 -4.81 -4.89 5.74
CA ILE A 136 -3.78 -3.84 5.61
C ILE A 136 -3.35 -3.33 6.98
N ALA A 137 -4.28 -3.13 7.93
CA ALA A 137 -3.94 -2.73 9.28
C ALA A 137 -3.03 -3.76 9.98
N TYR A 138 -3.33 -5.05 9.79
CA TYR A 138 -2.48 -6.14 10.28
C TYR A 138 -1.10 -6.16 9.60
N ILE A 139 -1.04 -6.02 8.27
CA ILE A 139 0.23 -6.03 7.53
C ILE A 139 1.14 -4.88 7.98
N VAL A 140 0.61 -3.66 8.16
CA VAL A 140 1.40 -2.49 8.56
C VAL A 140 1.98 -2.62 9.97
N LYS A 141 1.41 -3.49 10.83
CA LYS A 141 2.05 -3.85 12.10
C LYS A 141 3.45 -4.46 11.89
N TYR A 142 3.60 -5.30 10.86
CA TYR A 142 4.81 -6.09 10.61
C TYR A 142 5.66 -5.59 9.44
N ALA A 143 5.07 -4.81 8.53
CA ALA A 143 5.72 -4.32 7.33
C ALA A 143 5.65 -2.80 7.25
N ASP A 144 6.74 -2.19 6.79
CA ASP A 144 6.80 -0.75 6.58
C ASP A 144 5.92 -0.35 5.39
N SER A 145 5.41 0.89 5.39
CA SER A 145 4.50 1.37 4.33
C SER A 145 5.11 1.33 2.93
N ILE A 146 6.45 1.30 2.83
CA ILE A 146 7.17 1.12 1.56
C ILE A 146 6.92 -0.28 0.99
N ILE A 147 7.05 -1.34 1.79
CA ILE A 147 6.83 -2.73 1.34
C ILE A 147 5.36 -2.93 0.94
N LYS A 148 4.43 -2.29 1.66
CA LYS A 148 3.02 -2.23 1.26
C LYS A 148 2.84 -1.60 -0.13
N GLY A 149 3.59 -0.54 -0.43
CA GLY A 149 3.61 0.10 -1.76
C GLY A 149 4.09 -0.86 -2.86
N PHE A 150 5.17 -1.60 -2.62
CA PHE A 150 5.66 -2.63 -3.54
C PHE A 150 4.64 -3.77 -3.77
N ALA A 151 4.00 -4.25 -2.71
CA ALA A 151 2.97 -5.29 -2.81
C ALA A 151 1.76 -4.80 -3.62
N SER A 152 1.33 -3.56 -3.40
CA SER A 152 0.25 -2.93 -4.18
C SER A 152 0.61 -2.81 -5.65
N ALA A 153 1.82 -2.34 -5.97
CA ALA A 153 2.32 -2.26 -7.35
C ALA A 153 2.33 -3.64 -8.03
N LEU A 154 2.82 -4.68 -7.36
CA LEU A 154 2.81 -6.05 -7.89
C LEU A 154 1.37 -6.57 -8.12
N CYS A 155 0.45 -6.24 -7.21
CA CYS A 155 -0.97 -6.59 -7.36
C CYS A 155 -1.60 -5.93 -8.59
N ILE A 156 -1.31 -4.64 -8.84
CA ILE A 156 -1.79 -3.92 -10.02
C ILE A 156 -1.28 -4.58 -11.31
N VAL A 157 0.01 -4.88 -11.39
CA VAL A 157 0.62 -5.56 -12.56
C VAL A 157 -0.03 -6.92 -12.79
N THR A 158 -0.12 -7.73 -11.74
CA THR A 158 -0.67 -9.09 -11.83
C THR A 158 -2.15 -9.07 -12.22
N SER A 159 -2.94 -8.16 -11.64
CA SER A 159 -4.35 -7.99 -11.98
C SER A 159 -4.53 -7.58 -13.43
N GLY A 160 -3.68 -6.66 -13.93
CA GLY A 160 -3.68 -6.25 -15.34
C GLY A 160 -3.41 -7.42 -16.29
N ILE A 161 -2.44 -8.30 -15.96
CA ILE A 161 -2.12 -9.49 -16.76
C ILE A 161 -3.28 -10.50 -16.74
N ILE A 162 -3.88 -10.73 -15.58
CA ILE A 162 -5.02 -11.66 -15.45
C ILE A 162 -6.23 -11.15 -16.25
N MET A 163 -6.53 -9.85 -16.15
CA MET A 163 -7.65 -9.24 -16.88
C MET A 163 -7.48 -9.36 -18.40
N ASP A 164 -6.26 -9.16 -18.89
CA ASP A 164 -5.90 -9.34 -20.31
C ASP A 164 -6.09 -10.79 -20.74
N SER A 165 -5.62 -11.74 -19.91
CA SER A 165 -5.69 -13.18 -20.20
C SER A 165 -7.11 -13.75 -20.17
N LEU A 166 -8.00 -13.16 -19.36
CA LEU A 166 -9.40 -13.60 -19.23
C LEU A 166 -10.34 -12.90 -20.23
N SER A 167 -9.86 -11.89 -20.96
CA SER A 167 -10.70 -11.10 -21.87
C SER A 167 -11.13 -11.89 -23.12
N PRO A 168 -12.43 -11.89 -23.52
CA PRO A 168 -12.96 -12.75 -24.59
C PRO A 168 -12.44 -12.45 -26.00
N ASN A 169 -11.90 -11.25 -26.23
CA ASN A 169 -11.23 -10.86 -27.47
C ASN A 169 -9.72 -10.82 -27.23
N PRO A 170 -8.99 -11.92 -27.46
CA PRO A 170 -7.52 -11.91 -27.51
C PRO A 170 -7.08 -11.29 -28.83
N GLY A 171 -7.45 -10.02 -29.06
CA GLY A 171 -6.87 -9.18 -30.09
C GLY A 171 -5.44 -8.87 -29.67
N ASN A 172 -4.55 -9.85 -29.86
CA ASN A 172 -3.13 -9.85 -29.60
C ASN A 172 -2.54 -8.48 -29.25
N SER A 173 -2.32 -8.25 -27.96
CA SER A 173 -1.06 -7.76 -27.44
C SER A 173 -1.14 -7.83 -25.91
N LEU A 174 -0.47 -8.82 -25.32
CA LEU A 174 0.35 -8.50 -24.14
C LEU A 174 1.17 -7.29 -24.59
N THR A 175 0.67 -6.08 -24.33
CA THR A 175 1.31 -4.87 -24.83
C THR A 175 2.73 -4.97 -24.31
N LEU A 176 3.72 -4.89 -25.20
CA LEU A 176 5.12 -4.99 -24.80
C LEU A 176 5.41 -4.06 -23.62
N ASP A 177 4.70 -2.94 -23.55
CA ASP A 177 4.63 -2.01 -22.43
C ASP A 177 4.19 -2.64 -21.09
N LYS A 178 3.12 -3.45 -21.06
CA LYS A 178 2.67 -4.15 -19.83
C LYS A 178 3.71 -5.17 -19.38
N LEU A 179 4.33 -5.90 -20.30
CA LEU A 179 5.39 -6.87 -19.99
C LEU A 179 6.67 -6.15 -19.52
N LEU A 180 7.06 -5.07 -20.21
CA LEU A 180 8.21 -4.24 -19.90
C LEU A 180 8.03 -3.60 -18.52
N GLY A 181 6.92 -2.89 -18.30
CA GLY A 181 6.60 -2.27 -17.03
C GLY A 181 6.48 -3.30 -15.90
N GLY A 182 5.89 -4.47 -16.16
CA GLY A 182 5.85 -5.58 -15.22
C GLY A 182 7.25 -6.09 -14.85
N SER A 183 8.14 -6.26 -15.83
CA SER A 183 9.53 -6.66 -15.60
C SER A 183 10.31 -5.61 -14.80
N MET A 184 10.03 -4.31 -15.00
CA MET A 184 10.61 -3.22 -14.22
C MET A 184 10.13 -3.23 -12.76
N VAL A 185 8.84 -3.50 -12.52
CA VAL A 185 8.29 -3.66 -11.17
C VAL A 185 8.95 -4.84 -10.44
N VAL A 186 9.08 -5.99 -11.09
CA VAL A 186 9.75 -7.17 -10.52
C VAL A 186 11.23 -6.88 -10.25
N SER A 187 11.94 -6.27 -11.21
CA SER A 187 13.35 -5.89 -11.06
C SER A 187 13.55 -4.91 -9.90
N SER A 188 12.63 -3.96 -9.73
CA SER A 188 12.64 -3.01 -8.63
C SER A 188 12.47 -3.70 -7.26
N ILE A 189 11.53 -4.65 -7.15
CA ILE A 189 11.33 -5.44 -5.92
C ILE A 189 12.61 -6.21 -5.56
N LEU A 190 13.26 -6.83 -6.54
CA LEU A 190 14.52 -7.54 -6.32
C LEU A 190 15.62 -6.58 -5.87
N MET A 191 15.78 -5.45 -6.56
CA MET A 191 16.77 -4.41 -6.25
C MET A 191 16.61 -3.86 -4.82
N TYR A 192 15.36 -3.62 -4.39
CA TYR A 192 15.06 -3.16 -3.03
C TYR A 192 15.35 -4.24 -1.97
N SER A 193 15.12 -5.50 -2.31
CA SER A 193 15.27 -6.65 -1.39
C SER A 193 16.72 -7.07 -1.14
N TYR A 194 17.64 -6.83 -2.08
CA TYR A 194 19.05 -7.20 -1.96
C TYR A 194 19.74 -6.66 -0.68
N PRO A 195 19.75 -5.33 -0.42
CA PRO A 195 20.43 -4.80 0.77
C PRO A 195 19.79 -5.28 2.08
N LEU A 196 18.46 -5.48 2.10
CA LEU A 196 17.74 -5.99 3.28
C LEU A 196 18.12 -7.43 3.62
N ARG A 197 18.43 -8.25 2.61
CA ARG A 197 18.86 -9.64 2.80
C ARG A 197 20.28 -9.72 3.36
N VAL A 198 21.19 -8.88 2.87
CA VAL A 198 22.59 -8.85 3.33
C VAL A 198 22.68 -8.40 4.79
N GLU A 199 21.96 -7.35 5.19
CA GLU A 199 21.97 -6.89 6.58
C GLU A 199 21.38 -7.92 7.54
N LYS A 200 20.25 -8.56 7.18
CA LYS A 200 19.67 -9.64 8.01
C LYS A 200 20.59 -10.85 8.11
N PHE A 201 21.25 -11.24 7.02
CA PHE A 201 22.22 -12.33 7.01
C PHE A 201 23.43 -12.01 7.91
N PHE A 202 23.95 -10.79 7.82
CA PHE A 202 25.06 -10.35 8.66
C PHE A 202 24.64 -10.29 10.15
N ALA A 203 23.47 -9.77 10.47
CA ALA A 203 22.93 -9.75 11.82
C ALA A 203 22.76 -11.17 12.40
N LEU A 204 22.23 -12.11 11.60
CA LEU A 204 22.07 -13.51 12.00
C LEU A 204 23.42 -14.24 12.15
N SER A 205 24.43 -13.87 11.37
CA SER A 205 25.78 -14.44 11.49
C SER A 205 26.56 -13.90 12.69
N VAL A 206 26.35 -12.63 13.07
CA VAL A 206 27.17 -11.93 14.07
C VAL A 206 26.56 -12.01 15.47
N ASN A 207 25.22 -11.94 15.61
CA ASN A 207 24.55 -11.99 16.91
C ASN A 207 24.85 -13.25 17.76
N PRO A 208 24.87 -14.48 17.23
CA PRO A 208 25.24 -15.65 18.02
C PRO A 208 26.70 -15.58 18.49
N ILE A 209 27.62 -15.08 17.66
CA ILE A 209 29.05 -14.94 17.97
C ILE A 209 29.28 -13.90 19.07
N LEU A 210 28.57 -12.75 19.00
CA LEU A 210 28.66 -11.71 20.02
C LEU A 210 28.06 -12.17 21.35
N SER A 211 26.97 -12.96 21.30
CA SER A 211 26.36 -13.55 22.51
C SER A 211 27.29 -14.56 23.19
N LEU A 212 28.00 -15.39 22.41
CA LEU A 212 28.99 -16.35 22.90
C LEU A 212 30.21 -15.64 23.48
N TYR A 213 30.69 -14.56 22.86
CA TYR A 213 31.77 -13.73 23.38
C TYR A 213 31.41 -13.10 24.73
N HIS A 214 30.23 -12.49 24.84
CA HIS A 214 29.76 -11.93 26.11
C HIS A 214 29.58 -12.99 27.20
N GLN A 215 29.12 -14.19 26.83
CA GLN A 215 28.96 -15.30 27.78
C GLN A 215 30.31 -15.83 28.26
N ALA A 216 31.31 -15.94 27.37
CA ALA A 216 32.67 -16.38 27.71
C ALA A 216 33.41 -15.37 28.60
N PHE A 217 33.24 -14.06 28.35
CA PHE A 217 33.86 -13.01 29.15
C PHE A 217 33.26 -12.94 30.57
N ASN A 218 31.95 -13.17 30.71
CA ASN A 218 31.27 -13.12 32.00
C ASN A 218 31.57 -14.34 32.89
N THR A 219 31.91 -15.49 32.29
CA THR A 219 32.44 -16.66 33.03
C THR A 219 33.88 -16.47 33.50
N SER A 220 34.71 -15.69 32.79
CA SER A 220 36.10 -15.46 33.16
C SER A 220 36.28 -14.51 34.35
N ASN A 221 35.30 -13.65 34.64
CA ASN A 221 35.34 -12.68 35.76
C ASN A 221 34.74 -13.24 37.07
N LYS A 222 34.35 -14.51 37.09
CA LYS A 222 33.79 -15.20 38.28
C LYS A 222 34.76 -16.18 38.94
N ILE A 223 36.04 -16.16 38.56
CA ILE A 223 37.13 -16.93 39.16
C ILE A 223 38.14 -15.93 39.71
#